data_AF-A0A2S9GQY6-F1
#
_entry.id   AF-A0A2S9GQY6-F1
#
_cell.length_a   1.000
_cell.length_b   1.000
_cell.length_c   1.000
_cell.angle_alpha   90.00
_cell.angle_beta   90.00
_cell.angle_gamma   90.00
#
_symmetry.space_group_name_H-M   'P 1'
#
loop_
_entity.id
_entity.type
_entity.pdbx_description
1 polymer ?
#
loop_
_entity_poly.entity_id
_entity_poly.type
_entity_poly.pdbx_seq_one_letter_code
_entity_poly.pdbx_strand_id
1 'polypeptide(L)' 'ALFVCCDGLTGLPESITAVWPQAVIQTCVVHLLRASMRYASYTDRKKMAKALRPIYTAATEDAAKLALED' A
#
# COMPACT_ATOMS: atom_id res chain seq x y z
N ALA A 1 -9.16 3.58 15.77
CA ALA A 1 -7.99 2.66 15.83
C ALA A 1 -6.74 3.45 15.49
N LEU A 2 -5.59 3.12 16.11
CA LEU A 2 -4.28 3.61 15.67
C LEU A 2 -3.66 2.58 14.72
N PHE A 3 -2.99 3.06 13.69
CA PHE A 3 -2.44 2.23 12.63
C PHE A 3 -0.91 2.25 12.65
N VAL A 4 -0.30 1.09 12.40
CA VAL A 4 1.14 0.96 12.14
C VAL A 4 1.34 0.47 10.72
N CYS A 5 1.85 1.34 9.86
CA CYS A 5 2.09 1.06 8.44
C CYS A 5 3.45 0.38 8.24
N CYS A 6 3.46 -0.90 7.88
CA CYS A 6 4.66 -1.71 7.70
C CYS A 6 5.00 -1.90 6.21
N ASP A 7 6.25 -2.22 5.89
CA ASP A 7 6.77 -2.43 4.53
C ASP A 7 6.70 -3.90 4.06
N GLY A 8 6.19 -4.80 4.90
CA GLY A 8 6.07 -6.23 4.61
C GLY A 8 7.25 -7.07 5.08
N LEU A 9 8.13 -6.53 5.94
CA LEU A 9 9.19 -7.30 6.58
C LEU A 9 8.63 -8.47 7.40
N THR A 10 9.17 -9.67 7.16
CA THR A 10 8.84 -10.89 7.90
C THR A 10 9.13 -10.70 9.40
N GLY A 11 8.19 -11.07 10.27
CA GLY A 11 8.36 -10.99 11.73
C GLY A 11 8.03 -9.63 12.34
N LEU A 12 7.94 -8.56 11.54
CA LEU A 12 7.64 -7.22 12.02
C LEU A 12 6.18 -7.08 12.51
N PRO A 13 5.15 -7.56 11.79
CA PRO A 13 3.77 -7.55 12.28
C PRO A 13 3.59 -8.28 13.62
N GLU A 14 4.25 -9.42 13.79
CA GLU A 14 4.20 -10.24 15.01
C GLU A 14 4.84 -9.50 16.18
N SER A 15 6.00 -8.87 15.95
CA SER A 15 6.70 -8.07 16.96
C SER A 15 5.88 -6.85 17.40
N ILE A 16 5.23 -6.16 16.46
CA ILE A 16 4.35 -5.01 16.76
C ILE A 16 3.14 -5.47 17.57
N THR A 17 2.49 -6.57 17.19
CA THR A 17 1.32 -7.09 17.91
C THR A 17 1.67 -7.50 19.34
N ALA A 18 2.88 -8.03 19.56
CA ALA A 18 3.35 -8.43 20.88
C ALA A 18 3.52 -7.24 21.84
N VAL A 19 3.96 -6.07 21.34
CA VAL A 19 4.19 -4.86 22.15
C VAL A 19 2.95 -3.97 22.21
N TRP A 20 2.22 -3.85 21.10
CA TRP A 20 1.04 -2.99 20.95
C TRP A 20 -0.16 -3.79 20.42
N PRO A 21 -0.83 -4.57 21.28
CA PRO A 21 -1.90 -5.49 20.87
C PRO A 21 -3.16 -4.79 20.33
N GLN A 22 -3.30 -3.48 20.56
CA GLN A 22 -4.43 -2.68 20.05
C GLN A 22 -4.12 -1.96 18.72
N ALA A 23 -2.89 -2.03 18.24
CA ALA A 23 -2.51 -1.41 16.97
C ALA A 23 -3.06 -2.21 15.79
N VAL A 24 -3.64 -1.52 14.81
CA VAL A 24 -4.01 -2.15 13.54
C VAL A 24 -2.80 -2.09 12.61
N ILE A 25 -2.32 -3.26 12.20
CA ILE A 25 -1.20 -3.37 11.29
C ILE A 25 -1.74 -3.23 9.86
N GLN A 26 -1.12 -2.34 9.10
CA GLN A 26 -1.48 -2.03 7.72
C GLN A 26 -0.24 -2.12 6.84
N THR A 27 -0.36 -2.67 5.64
CA THR A 27 0.72 -2.55 4.64
C THR A 27 0.78 -1.12 4.13
N CYS A 28 1.96 -0.53 4.16
CA CYS A 28 2.20 0.85 3.74
C CYS A 28 1.99 1.01 2.23
N VAL A 29 1.00 1.81 1.85
CA VAL A 29 0.68 2.11 0.44
C VAL A 29 1.89 2.69 -0.32
N VAL A 30 2.76 3.46 0.34
CA VAL A 30 3.96 4.01 -0.29
C VAL A 30 4.96 2.91 -0.65
N HIS A 31 5.15 1.92 0.23
CA HIS A 31 6.01 0.77 -0.06
C HIS A 31 5.40 -0.11 -1.15
N LEU A 32 4.08 -0.30 -1.14
CA LEU A 32 3.36 -1.02 -2.20
C LEU A 32 3.54 -0.35 -3.56
N LEU A 33 3.30 0.96 -3.67
CA LEU A 33 3.49 1.72 -4.92
C LEU A 33 4.93 1.63 -5.44
N ARG A 34 5.92 1.75 -4.55
CA ARG A 34 7.35 1.62 -4.92
C ARG A 34 7.67 0.21 -5.43
N ALA A 35 7.14 -0.83 -4.78
CA ALA A 35 7.32 -2.21 -5.21
C ALA A 35 6.67 -2.46 -6.57
N SER A 36 5.43 -2.02 -6.79
CA SER A 36 4.71 -2.17 -8.07
C SER A 36 5.42 -1.50 -9.25
N MET A 37 6.08 -0.36 -9.02
CA MET A 37 6.81 0.38 -10.05
C MET A 37 8.28 -0.04 -10.21
N ARG A 38 8.77 -1.02 -9.44
CA ARG A 38 10.20 -1.42 -9.47
C ARG A 38 10.67 -1.87 -10.85
N TYR A 39 9.78 -2.52 -11.61
CA TYR A 39 10.04 -3.04 -12.94
C TYR A 39 9.80 -2.02 -14.07
N ALA A 40 9.31 -0.84 -13.72
CA ALA A 40 9.01 0.21 -14.68
C ALA A 40 10.28 0.96 -15.10
N SER A 41 10.34 1.32 -16.40
CA SER A 41 11.33 2.26 -16.93
C SER A 41 11.23 3.60 -16.19
N TYR A 42 12.33 4.34 -16.09
CA TYR A 42 12.33 5.65 -15.43
C TYR A 42 11.31 6.62 -16.06
N THR A 43 11.15 6.56 -17.39
CA THR A 43 10.22 7.40 -18.15
C THR A 43 8.75 7.06 -17.89
N ASP A 44 8.42 5.81 -17.57
CA ASP A 44 7.04 5.37 -17.36
C ASP A 44 6.59 5.44 -15.90
N ARG A 45 7.51 5.55 -14.94
CA ARG A 45 7.18 5.67 -13.49
C ARG A 45 6.17 6.79 -13.21
N LYS A 46 6.30 7.94 -13.87
CA LYS A 46 5.37 9.07 -13.68
C LYS A 46 3.96 8.74 -14.20
N LYS A 47 3.87 8.03 -15.33
CA LYS A 47 2.58 7.60 -15.90
C LYS A 47 1.93 6.55 -15.01
N MET A 48 2.70 5.56 -14.56
CA MET A 48 2.23 4.54 -13.63
C MET A 48 1.77 5.12 -12.30
N ALA A 49 2.52 6.05 -11.70
CA ALA A 49 2.10 6.72 -10.46
C ALA A 49 0.76 7.46 -10.62
N LYS A 50 0.51 8.07 -11.78
CA LYS A 50 -0.78 8.70 -12.10
C LYS A 50 -1.90 7.66 -12.23
N ALA A 51 -1.63 6.53 -12.89
CA ALA A 51 -2.59 5.45 -13.08
C ALA A 51 -2.93 4.70 -11.78
N LEU A 52 -1.98 4.60 -10.84
CA LEU A 52 -2.20 3.96 -9.54
C LEU A 52 -2.94 4.87 -8.53
N ARG A 53 -3.00 6.18 -8.79
CA ARG A 53 -3.60 7.15 -7.86
C ARG A 53 -5.07 6.88 -7.56
N PRO A 54 -5.95 6.65 -8.56
CA PRO A 54 -7.37 6.39 -8.33
C PRO A 54 -7.62 5.23 -7.36
N ILE A 55 -6.77 4.20 -7.38
CA ILE A 55 -6.89 3.01 -6.53
C ILE A 55 -6.84 3.38 -5.04
N TYR A 56 -5.79 4.07 -4.59
CA TYR A 56 -5.60 4.37 -3.16
C TYR A 56 -6.31 5.66 -2.69
N THR A 57 -6.90 6.43 -3.61
CA THR A 57 -7.73 7.60 -3.28
C THR A 57 -9.23 7.34 -3.42
N ALA A 58 -9.63 6.11 -3.77
CA ALA A 58 -11.03 5.74 -3.90
C ALA A 58 -11.78 5.86 -2.55
N ALA A 59 -13.05 6.22 -2.60
CA ALA A 59 -13.89 6.43 -1.41
C ALA A 59 -14.34 5.11 -0.75
N THR A 60 -14.34 4.01 -1.51
CA THR A 60 -14.75 2.68 -1.05
C THR A 60 -13.80 1.62 -1.59
N GLU A 61 -13.77 0.46 -0.93
CA GLU A 61 -13.01 -0.70 -1.39
C GLU A 61 -13.45 -1.15 -2.79
N ASP A 62 -14.75 -1.16 -3.07
CA ASP A 62 -15.28 -1.56 -4.39
C ASP A 62 -14.85 -0.59 -5.49
N ALA A 63 -14.83 0.72 -5.22
CA ALA A 63 -14.33 1.71 -6.16
C ALA A 63 -12.81 1.57 -6.37
N ALA A 64 -12.06 1.19 -5.34
CA ALA A 64 -10.62 0.91 -5.46
C ALA A 64 -10.36 -0.33 -6.33
N LYS A 65 -11.17 -1.38 -6.19
CA LYS A 65 -11.10 -2.60 -7.00
C LYS A 65 -11.41 -2.31 -8.47
N LEU A 66 -12.49 -1.57 -8.73
CA LEU A 66 -12.83 -1.17 -10.10
C LEU A 66 -11.68 -0.38 -10.75
N ALA A 67 -11.12 0.60 -10.04
CA ALA A 67 -9.99 1.39 -10.52
C ALA A 67 -8.67 0.60 -10.69
N LEU A 68 -8.56 -0.61 -10.14
CA LEU A 68 -7.43 -1.51 -10.33
C LEU A 68 -7.62 -2.40 -11.58
N GLU A 69 -8.87 -2.67 -11.96
CA GLU A 69 -9.24 -3.48 -13.12
C GLU A 69 -9.31 -2.68 -14.44
N ASP A 70 -9.47 -1.35 -14.33
CA ASP A 70 -9.41 -0.38 -15.44
C ASP A 70 -7.98 -0.17 -16.00
#